data_AF-A0A9D4DK23-F1
#
_entry.id   AF-A0A9D4DK23-F1
#
_cell.length_a   1.000
_cell.length_b   1.000
_cell.length_c   1.000
_cell.angle_alpha   90.00
_cell.angle_beta   90.00
_cell.angle_gamma   90.00
#
_symmetry.space_group_name_H-M   'P 1'
#
loop_
_entity.id
_entity.type
_entity.pdbx_description
1 polymer ?
#
loop_
_entity_poly.entity_id
_entity_poly.type
_entity_poly.pdbx_seq_one_letter_code
_entity_poly.pdbx_strand_id
1 'polypeptide(L)' 'MIGKCEHFNYTVDLNKLHILGTHMGNHNRNYYFTLTATNNAGLSNTESIDILVDDSPPEPGVVFEGKI' A
#
# COMPACT_ATOMS: atom_id res chain seq x y z
N MET A 1 -25.46 -23.24 -6.47
CA MET A 1 -24.91 -22.47 -7.61
C MET A 1 -24.05 -21.36 -7.03
N ILE A 2 -22.73 -21.43 -7.21
CA ILE A 2 -21.84 -20.31 -6.86
C ILE A 2 -21.92 -19.35 -8.06
N GLY A 3 -22.38 -18.12 -7.83
CA GLY A 3 -22.53 -17.11 -8.87
C GLY A 3 -21.20 -16.79 -9.57
N LYS A 4 -21.26 -16.20 -10.76
CA LYS A 4 -20.04 -15.73 -11.45
C LYS A 4 -19.37 -14.65 -10.59
N CYS A 5 -18.03 -14.63 -10.60
CA CYS A 5 -17.28 -13.53 -10.00
C CYS A 5 -17.58 -12.23 -10.76
N GLU A 6 -18.14 -11.25 -10.07
CA GLU A 6 -18.39 -9.92 -10.61
C GLU A 6 -17.20 -9.01 -10.28
N HIS A 7 -16.58 -8.45 -11.32
CA HIS A 7 -15.54 -7.44 -11.14
C HIS A 7 -16.18 -6.07 -11.01
N PHE A 8 -15.84 -5.38 -9.93
CA PHE A 8 -16.23 -4.00 -9.69
C PHE A 8 -14.96 -3.14 -9.62
N ASN A 9 -14.96 -2.03 -10.36
CA ASN A 9 -13.93 -1.03 -10.23
C ASN A 9 -14.31 -0.10 -9.07
N TYR A 10 -13.51 -0.12 -8.01
CA TYR A 10 -13.64 0.81 -6.90
C TYR A 10 -12.53 1.84 -6.96
N THR A 11 -12.89 3.11 -6.75
CA THR A 11 -11.91 4.18 -6.52
C THR A 11 -11.91 4.51 -5.05
N VAL A 12 -10.74 4.41 -4.42
CA VAL A 12 -10.56 4.80 -3.01
C VAL A 12 -10.10 6.25 -3.00
N ASP A 13 -10.94 7.16 -2.47
CA ASP A 13 -10.57 8.57 -2.31
C ASP A 13 -9.73 8.75 -1.04
N LEU A 14 -8.47 9.14 -1.23
CA LEU A 14 -7.51 9.40 -0.16
C LEU A 14 -7.18 10.90 -0.01
N ASN A 15 -7.90 11.80 -0.68
CA ASN A 15 -7.64 13.25 -0.64
C ASN A 15 -7.65 13.82 0.77
N LYS A 16 -8.45 13.23 1.66
CA LYS A 16 -8.50 13.61 3.08
C LYS A 16 -7.14 13.48 3.77
N LEU A 17 -6.31 12.49 3.40
CA LEU A 17 -4.95 12.35 3.95
C LEU A 17 -4.03 13.49 3.51
N HIS A 18 -4.18 13.94 2.27
CA HIS A 18 -3.40 15.07 1.75
C HIS A 18 -3.80 16.38 2.44
N ILE A 19 -5.11 16.67 2.51
CA ILE A 19 -5.64 17.88 3.15
C ILE A 19 -5.23 17.99 4.63
N LEU A 20 -5.19 16.84 5.33
CA LEU A 20 -4.81 16.79 6.75
C LEU A 20 -3.29 16.71 6.98
N GLY A 21 -2.47 16.64 5.92
CA GLY A 21 -1.02 16.51 6.04
C GLY A 21 -0.55 15.16 6.60
N THR A 22 -1.39 14.11 6.52
CA THR A 22 -1.11 12.78 7.06
C THR A 22 -0.78 11.73 6.00
N HIS A 23 -0.64 12.14 4.74
CA HIS A 23 -0.30 11.27 3.61
C HIS A 23 1.17 10.80 3.60
N MET A 24 2.04 11.50 4.33
CA MET A 24 3.46 11.14 4.47
C MET A 24 3.62 10.07 5.54
N GLY A 25 4.05 8.88 5.14
CA GLY A 25 4.45 7.85 6.10
C GLY A 25 5.82 8.14 6.70
N ASN A 26 6.03 7.72 7.95
CA ASN A 26 7.32 7.81 8.63
C ASN A 26 8.07 6.49 8.49
N HIS A 27 9.39 6.55 8.33
CA HIS A 27 10.25 5.38 8.43
C HIS A 27 10.12 4.70 9.81
N ASN A 28 10.36 3.39 9.82
CA ASN A 28 10.22 2.51 10.98
C ASN A 28 8.83 2.53 11.63
N ARG A 29 7.78 2.84 10.86
CA ARG A 29 6.38 2.63 11.27
C ARG A 29 5.70 1.63 10.37
N ASN A 30 4.79 0.87 10.98
CA ASN A 30 3.97 -0.09 10.26
C ASN A 30 2.70 0.59 9.76
N TYR A 31 2.47 0.51 8.46
CA TYR A 31 1.24 0.94 7.81
C TYR A 31 0.53 -0.27 7.20
N TYR A 32 -0.79 -0.27 7.27
CA TYR A 32 -1.61 -1.35 6.76
C TYR A 32 -2.71 -0.77 5.87
N PHE A 33 -2.89 -1.34 4.68
CA PHE A 33 -4.04 -1.07 3.82
C PHE A 33 -4.94 -2.30 3.82
N THR A 34 -6.10 -2.19 4.48
CA THR A 34 -7.06 -3.27 4.64
C THR A 34 -8.29 -3.01 3.77
N LEU A 35 -8.67 -4.00 2.97
CA LEU A 35 -9.88 -4.00 2.16
C LEU A 35 -10.82 -5.11 2.62
N THR A 36 -12.05 -4.76 2.99
CA THR A 36 -13.12 -5.73 3.26
C THR A 36 -14.19 -5.60 2.19
N ALA A 37 -14.50 -6.71 1.53
CA ALA A 37 -15.57 -6.80 0.54
C ALA A 37 -16.67 -7.72 1.06
N THR A 38 -17.92 -7.25 1.03
CA THR A 38 -19.11 -8.01 1.46
C THR A 38 -20.04 -8.23 0.29
N ASN A 39 -20.50 -9.47 0.08
CA ASN A 39 -21.47 -9.78 -0.97
C ASN A 39 -22.92 -9.54 -0.51
N ASN A 40 -23.88 -9.64 -1.44
CA ASN A 40 -25.30 -9.43 -1.14
C ASN A 40 -25.91 -10.46 -0.18
N ALA A 41 -25.21 -11.58 0.11
CA ALA A 41 -25.62 -12.56 1.10
C ALA A 41 -25.05 -12.28 2.50
N GLY A 42 -24.31 -11.18 2.67
CA GLY A 42 -23.68 -10.79 3.94
C GLY A 42 -22.37 -11.51 4.25
N LEU A 43 -21.80 -12.26 3.31
CA LEU A 43 -20.48 -12.88 3.48
C LEU A 43 -19.39 -11.88 3.13
N SER A 44 -18.40 -11.75 4.00
CA SER A 44 -17.28 -10.83 3.82
C SER A 44 -15.96 -11.56 3.64
N ASN A 45 -15.08 -11.04 2.80
CA ASN A 45 -13.66 -11.36 2.79
C ASN A 45 -12.84 -10.10 3.09
N THR A 46 -11.72 -10.27 3.79
CA THR A 46 -10.81 -9.18 4.15
C THR A 46 -9.40 -9.51 3.68
N GLU A 47 -8.80 -8.59 2.94
CA GLU A 47 -7.40 -8.63 2.52
C GLU A 47 -6.66 -7.47 3.16
N SER A 48 -5.38 -7.65 3.46
CA SER A 48 -4.52 -6.58 4.00
C SER A 48 -3.16 -6.60 3.35
N ILE A 49 -2.61 -5.40 3.11
CA ILE A 49 -1.28 -5.20 2.57
C ILE A 49 -0.48 -4.38 3.57
N ASP A 50 0.74 -4.85 3.84
CA ASP A 50 1.70 -4.16 4.68
C ASP A 50 2.48 -3.14 3.85
N ILE A 51 2.59 -1.92 4.37
CA ILE A 51 3.31 -0.82 3.74
C ILE A 51 4.47 -0.42 4.65
N LEU A 52 5.68 -0.50 4.10
CA LEU A 52 6.92 -0.08 4.76
C LEU A 52 7.45 1.16 4.06
N VAL A 53 7.74 2.20 4.85
CA VAL A 53 8.37 3.42 4.34
C VAL A 53 9.85 3.38 4.68
N ASP A 54 10.68 3.57 3.65
CA ASP A 54 12.12 3.72 3.76
C ASP A 54 12.50 5.14 3.34
N ASP A 55 12.95 5.93 4.31
CA ASP A 55 13.50 7.27 4.09
C ASP A 55 15.01 7.34 4.35
N SER A 56 15.66 6.18 4.47
CA SER A 56 17.10 6.11 4.73
C SER A 56 17.89 6.70 3.55
N PRO A 57 18.96 7.49 3.83
CA PRO A 57 19.86 7.94 2.77
C PRO A 57 20.52 6.74 2.07
N PRO A 58 20.80 6.81 0.76
CA PRO A 58 21.55 5.77 0.08
C PRO A 58 22.96 5.63 0.67
N GLU A 59 23.46 4.41 0.78
CA GLU A 59 24.81 4.15 1.27
C GLU A 59 25.87 4.52 0.21
N PRO A 60 26.95 5.25 0.58
CA PRO A 60 28.04 5.55 -0.34
C PRO A 60 28.73 4.28 -0.85
N GLY A 61 28.78 4.11 -2.18
CA GLY A 61 29.56 3.05 -2.83
C GLY A 61 31.02 3.46 -3.09
N VAL A 62 31.90 2.48 -3.22
CA VAL A 62 33.29 2.69 -3.70
C VAL A 62 33.31 2.54 -5.21
N VAL A 63 33.78 3.57 -5.92
CA VAL A 63 34.01 3.53 -7.38
C VAL A 63 35.47 3.15 -7.62
N PHE A 64 35.69 2.05 -8.35
CA PHE A 64 37.01 1.71 -8.87
C PHE A 64 37.15 2.30 -10.28
N GLU A 65 38.00 3.30 -10.43
CA GLU A 65 38.40 3.78 -11.75
C GLU A 65 39.38 2.74 -12.33
N GLY A 66 38.93 1.99 -13.33
CA GLY A 66 39.72 0.91 -13.92
C GLY A 66 41.00 1.45 -14.54
N LYS A 67 42.15 0.99 -14.03
CA LYS A 67 43.41 1.03 -14.79
C LYS A 67 43.83 -0.41 -15.06
N ILE A 68 43.59 -0.84 -16.29
CA ILE A 68 44.22 -2.03 -16.90
C ILE A 68 45.70 -1.72 -17.14
#